data_AF-A0AAY4DDN7-F1
#
_entry.id   AF-A0AAY4DDN7-F1
#
_cell.length_a   1.000
_cell.length_b   1.000
_cell.length_c   1.000
_cell.angle_alpha   90.00
_cell.angle_beta   90.00
_cell.angle_gamma   90.00
#
_symmetry.space_group_name_H-M   'P 1'
#
loop_
_entity.id
_entity.type
_entity.pdbx_description
1 polymer ?
#
loop_
_entity_poly.entity_id
_entity_poly.type
_entity_poly.pdbx_seq_one_letter_code
_entity_poly.pdbx_strand_id
1 'polypeptide(L)'
;MSHFEKALIRTVRPDRNAPPGAARFSVDSTHAVRCRVVPGIPDGHAPPGLYPLTAASVLFITMETISELANDSKVEISLDVDADRDGVVEKNNPNKGSWQWGSDGHGAVLLVNCDSESKFRKKRDCESDAIVKVSDLKDMSHMIVRTNGPSQLPEGYKLVLHISQTDAESVRIFRRRSEGTHGVPYLGGTSEVEFFVEGLRFPDKDFEGLVTINLSLLEPCSENFPETPIFTDKVVFLMNNTSDNYPFLKGMRKLVEDSGPKLRVCSENMNRGDRWMQDELEFGYIDAPHQGFPVVLDSPRNGELGDFPYEELLGPDFGYVTREPWTEEVTSLDSFGNLEVSPPVVVNGKSYPLGRIIIGVAFPTVTQGRNMTKVVQDFLYAQKVQDPIRLYSDWLVVGHVDEFMTFVPAPDKKGFRLLLASPDAGYKLLRKVQEEGHGQAKLFEGLEDADEITVDDLLSNEKLQAENRYVQNCIDWNRDVLKRELGLDDEDIIDLPILFTILEDDRAAAYYPDMVNMIVLGKNLGVPKPFGPKVNGRCALEAEMCSLMAQLGLRCTFIDDFASYHKLLGEVHCGSNVRREPFKTKWWSLKL
;
A
#
# COMPACT_ATOMS: atom_id res chain seq x y z
N MET A 1 7.47 -33.77 -12.18
CA MET A 1 6.21 -34.29 -11.61
C MET A 1 5.08 -33.90 -12.55
N SER A 2 4.18 -34.84 -12.80
CA SER A 2 3.27 -34.92 -13.95
C SER A 2 2.33 -33.73 -14.10
N HIS A 3 2.32 -33.11 -15.28
CA HIS A 3 1.22 -32.28 -15.76
C HIS A 3 -0.02 -33.17 -15.90
N PHE A 4 -0.94 -33.10 -14.94
CA PHE A 4 -2.32 -33.55 -15.17
C PHE A 4 -3.07 -32.38 -15.77
N GLU A 5 -3.06 -32.27 -17.10
CA GLU A 5 -4.21 -31.71 -17.81
C GLU A 5 -5.44 -32.48 -17.29
N LYS A 6 -6.41 -31.77 -16.72
CA LYS A 6 -7.67 -32.37 -16.28
C LYS A 6 -8.42 -32.85 -17.53
N ALA A 7 -8.07 -34.03 -18.03
CA ALA A 7 -8.87 -34.74 -19.01
C ALA A 7 -10.27 -34.94 -18.41
N LEU A 8 -11.32 -34.58 -19.15
CA LEU A 8 -12.70 -34.80 -18.73
C LEU A 8 -12.90 -36.29 -18.40
N ILE A 9 -13.01 -36.62 -17.11
CA ILE A 9 -13.27 -37.99 -16.65
C ILE A 9 -14.78 -38.17 -16.61
N ARG A 10 -15.36 -38.79 -17.64
CA ARG A 10 -16.79 -39.17 -17.60
C ARG A 10 -16.90 -40.54 -16.94
N THR A 11 -17.76 -40.62 -15.92
CA THR A 11 -18.06 -41.89 -15.24
C THR A 11 -19.39 -42.43 -15.75
N VAL A 12 -19.37 -43.63 -16.33
CA VAL A 12 -20.56 -44.31 -16.83
C VAL A 12 -20.85 -45.53 -15.95
N ARG A 13 -22.12 -45.77 -15.67
CA ARG A 13 -22.60 -46.95 -14.94
C ARG A 13 -23.34 -47.88 -15.90
N PRO A 14 -22.66 -48.94 -16.41
CA PRO A 14 -23.22 -49.79 -17.46
C PRO A 14 -24.48 -50.57 -17.04
N ASP A 15 -24.65 -50.83 -15.74
CA ASP A 15 -25.79 -51.57 -15.18
C ASP A 15 -27.12 -50.84 -15.36
N ARG A 16 -27.11 -49.50 -15.38
CA ARG A 16 -28.33 -48.68 -15.39
C ARG A 16 -29.15 -48.79 -16.67
N ASN A 17 -28.51 -49.10 -17.79
CA ASN A 17 -29.14 -49.13 -19.12
C ASN A 17 -29.06 -50.51 -19.78
N ALA A 18 -28.65 -51.53 -19.02
CA ALA A 18 -28.50 -52.86 -19.57
C ALA A 18 -29.86 -53.52 -19.84
N PRO A 19 -30.01 -54.28 -20.96
CA PRO A 19 -31.20 -55.08 -21.19
C PRO A 19 -31.46 -56.08 -20.05
N PRO A 20 -32.73 -56.35 -19.70
CA PRO A 20 -33.06 -57.33 -18.67
C PRO A 20 -32.40 -58.69 -18.94
N GLY A 21 -31.71 -59.25 -17.95
CA GLY A 21 -31.02 -60.54 -18.05
C GLY A 21 -29.58 -60.47 -18.57
N ALA A 22 -29.06 -59.29 -18.90
CA ALA A 22 -27.64 -59.12 -19.22
C ALA A 22 -26.76 -59.40 -17.98
N ALA A 23 -25.71 -60.21 -18.15
CA ALA A 23 -24.77 -60.56 -17.07
C ALA A 23 -23.36 -59.99 -17.27
N ARG A 24 -23.04 -59.54 -18.50
CA ARG A 24 -21.70 -59.09 -18.90
C ARG A 24 -21.79 -57.99 -19.96
N PHE A 25 -20.74 -57.19 -20.08
CA PHE A 25 -20.61 -56.17 -21.12
C PHE A 25 -19.18 -56.10 -21.65
N SER A 26 -19.00 -55.60 -22.87
CA SER A 26 -17.70 -55.21 -23.43
C SER A 26 -17.69 -53.71 -23.70
N VAL A 27 -16.49 -53.15 -23.80
CA VAL A 27 -16.29 -51.75 -24.17
C VAL A 27 -15.34 -51.73 -25.37
N ASP A 28 -15.77 -51.04 -26.42
CA ASP A 28 -14.93 -50.73 -27.57
C ASP A 28 -14.79 -49.20 -27.65
N SER A 29 -13.62 -48.71 -28.03
CA SER A 29 -13.32 -47.28 -28.07
C SER A 29 -12.37 -46.92 -29.20
N THR A 30 -12.46 -45.68 -29.68
CA THR A 30 -11.50 -45.16 -30.66
C THR A 30 -10.13 -44.96 -30.02
N HIS A 31 -9.08 -44.83 -30.84
CA HIS A 31 -7.70 -44.64 -30.37
C HIS A 31 -7.51 -43.38 -29.50
N ALA A 32 -8.40 -42.39 -29.62
CA ALA A 32 -8.36 -41.14 -28.87
C ALA A 32 -9.04 -41.22 -27.48
N VAL A 33 -9.70 -42.35 -27.17
CA VAL A 33 -10.49 -42.59 -25.96
C VAL A 33 -9.91 -43.78 -25.18
N ARG A 34 -9.52 -43.53 -23.93
CA ARG A 34 -9.08 -44.56 -22.97
C ARG A 34 -10.22 -44.90 -22.01
N CYS A 35 -10.52 -46.19 -21.93
CA CYS A 35 -11.57 -46.74 -21.07
C CYS A 35 -10.96 -47.59 -19.96
N ARG A 36 -11.38 -47.36 -18.71
CA ARG A 36 -11.00 -48.18 -17.55
C ARG A 36 -12.25 -48.66 -16.82
N VAL A 37 -12.41 -49.97 -16.66
CA VAL A 37 -13.53 -50.57 -15.92
C VAL A 37 -13.10 -50.94 -14.49
N VAL A 38 -13.94 -50.62 -13.50
CA VAL A 38 -13.76 -50.98 -12.08
C VAL A 38 -15.04 -51.67 -11.57
N PRO A 39 -14.96 -52.83 -10.91
CA PRO A 39 -13.76 -53.65 -10.73
C PRO A 39 -13.27 -54.24 -12.06
N GLY A 40 -11.96 -54.44 -12.17
CA GLY A 40 -11.33 -55.05 -13.35
C GLY A 40 -11.73 -56.52 -13.55
N ILE A 41 -11.20 -57.16 -14.59
CA ILE A 41 -11.46 -58.58 -14.86
C ILE A 41 -10.85 -59.40 -13.70
N PRO A 42 -11.63 -60.28 -13.01
CA PRO A 42 -11.08 -61.20 -12.04
C PRO A 42 -10.12 -62.18 -12.73
N ASP A 43 -8.92 -62.36 -12.16
CA ASP A 43 -7.89 -63.24 -12.72
C ASP A 43 -8.45 -64.64 -13.00
N GLY A 44 -8.39 -65.05 -14.28
CA GLY A 44 -8.39 -66.48 -14.67
C GLY A 44 -9.58 -67.06 -15.43
N HIS A 45 -10.75 -66.40 -15.57
CA HIS A 45 -11.94 -67.08 -16.16
C HIS A 45 -12.86 -66.25 -17.08
N ALA A 46 -12.41 -65.12 -17.64
CA ALA A 46 -13.20 -64.34 -18.61
C ALA A 46 -12.48 -64.19 -19.96
N PRO A 47 -13.22 -64.17 -21.09
CA PRO A 47 -12.65 -63.76 -22.37
C PRO A 47 -12.04 -62.35 -22.25
N PRO A 48 -10.91 -62.06 -22.93
CA PRO A 48 -10.33 -60.71 -22.96
C PRO A 48 -11.40 -59.68 -23.40
N GLY A 49 -11.56 -58.61 -22.62
CA GLY A 49 -12.50 -57.52 -22.96
C GLY A 49 -13.96 -57.71 -22.53
N LEU A 50 -14.29 -58.77 -21.78
CA LEU A 50 -15.65 -59.03 -21.28
C LEU A 50 -15.76 -58.88 -19.74
N TYR A 51 -16.45 -57.84 -19.29
CA TYR A 51 -16.56 -57.45 -17.88
C TYR A 51 -17.87 -57.93 -17.24
N PRO A 52 -17.88 -58.28 -15.95
CA PRO A 52 -19.12 -58.61 -15.24
C PRO A 52 -20.00 -57.36 -15.10
N LEU A 53 -21.29 -57.50 -15.39
CA LEU A 53 -22.27 -56.42 -15.23
C LEU A 53 -22.86 -56.52 -13.82
N THR A 54 -22.43 -55.62 -12.93
CA THR A 54 -22.90 -55.56 -11.54
C THR A 54 -23.21 -54.12 -11.16
N ALA A 55 -23.97 -53.91 -10.08
CA ALA A 55 -24.22 -52.56 -9.55
C ALA A 55 -22.93 -51.82 -9.10
N ALA A 56 -21.82 -52.54 -8.95
CA ALA A 56 -20.50 -52.00 -8.65
C ALA A 56 -19.65 -51.71 -9.89
N SER A 57 -20.12 -52.09 -11.10
CA SER A 57 -19.39 -51.90 -12.34
C SER A 57 -19.45 -50.43 -12.78
N VAL A 58 -18.27 -49.82 -12.92
CA VAL A 58 -18.09 -48.42 -13.30
C VAL A 58 -17.09 -48.34 -14.44
N LEU A 59 -17.45 -47.63 -15.50
CA LEU A 59 -16.58 -47.31 -16.63
C LEU A 59 -16.09 -45.87 -16.51
N PHE A 60 -14.77 -45.70 -16.36
CA PHE A 60 -14.10 -44.41 -16.45
C PHE A 60 -13.65 -44.18 -17.88
N ILE A 61 -14.07 -43.06 -18.46
CA ILE A 61 -13.67 -42.62 -19.79
C ILE A 61 -12.74 -41.42 -19.62
N THR A 62 -11.53 -41.55 -20.12
CA THR A 62 -10.54 -40.47 -20.22
C THR A 62 -10.10 -40.37 -21.67
N MET A 63 -9.61 -39.22 -22.10
CA MET A 63 -9.26 -39.06 -23.49
C MET A 63 -8.04 -38.12 -23.61
N GLU A 64 -7.07 -38.40 -24.50
CA GLU A 64 -5.72 -37.75 -24.47
C GLU A 64 -5.46 -36.62 -25.49
N THR A 65 -6.13 -36.59 -26.65
CA THR A 65 -5.96 -35.55 -27.71
C THR A 65 -7.24 -34.78 -28.04
N ILE A 66 -7.26 -33.44 -28.07
CA ILE A 66 -8.46 -32.61 -28.37
C ILE A 66 -9.11 -33.02 -29.71
N SER A 67 -10.43 -32.86 -29.78
CA SER A 67 -11.25 -33.34 -30.88
C SER A 67 -11.28 -32.36 -32.05
N GLU A 68 -11.12 -32.86 -33.28
CA GLU A 68 -11.01 -32.04 -34.50
C GLU A 68 -12.37 -31.80 -35.20
N LEU A 69 -13.40 -32.58 -34.88
CA LEU A 69 -14.73 -32.55 -35.50
C LEU A 69 -15.83 -32.45 -34.44
N ALA A 70 -17.00 -31.88 -34.80
CA ALA A 70 -18.10 -31.65 -33.85
C ALA A 70 -18.67 -32.92 -33.16
N ASN A 71 -18.45 -34.11 -33.73
CA ASN A 71 -18.85 -35.40 -33.15
C ASN A 71 -17.69 -36.12 -32.44
N ASP A 72 -16.51 -35.51 -32.39
CA ASP A 72 -15.37 -35.97 -31.64
C ASP A 72 -15.41 -35.22 -30.28
N SER A 73 -15.46 -35.94 -29.16
CA SER A 73 -16.07 -35.47 -27.91
C SER A 73 -15.11 -34.77 -26.93
N LYS A 74 -14.34 -33.76 -27.36
CA LYS A 74 -13.52 -32.93 -26.45
C LYS A 74 -13.58 -31.45 -26.75
N VAL A 75 -13.77 -30.70 -25.68
CA VAL A 75 -13.53 -29.26 -25.61
C VAL A 75 -12.67 -29.05 -24.37
N GLU A 76 -11.52 -28.39 -24.53
CA GLU A 76 -10.76 -27.81 -23.44
C GLU A 76 -11.39 -26.47 -23.07
N ILE A 77 -11.59 -26.25 -21.77
CA ILE A 77 -12.18 -25.01 -21.22
C ILE A 77 -11.39 -24.65 -19.98
N SER A 78 -10.83 -23.44 -19.95
CA SER A 78 -10.12 -22.90 -18.79
C SER A 78 -10.54 -21.46 -18.55
N LEU A 79 -10.85 -21.13 -17.29
CA LEU A 79 -11.00 -19.75 -16.83
C LEU A 79 -9.72 -19.34 -16.12
N ASP A 80 -8.98 -18.38 -16.67
CA ASP A 80 -7.63 -18.06 -16.24
C ASP A 80 -7.51 -16.60 -15.79
N VAL A 81 -6.66 -16.38 -14.79
CA VAL A 81 -6.36 -15.10 -14.13
C VAL A 81 -4.88 -15.12 -13.73
N ASP A 82 -4.31 -13.94 -13.47
CA ASP A 82 -2.95 -13.78 -12.91
C ASP A 82 -2.93 -14.27 -11.44
N ALA A 83 -2.67 -15.57 -11.23
CA ALA A 83 -2.69 -16.18 -9.90
C ALA A 83 -1.29 -16.30 -9.26
N ASP A 84 -0.20 -16.10 -10.01
CA ASP A 84 1.16 -16.00 -9.47
C ASP A 84 1.63 -14.54 -9.26
N ARG A 85 0.83 -13.56 -9.68
CA ARG A 85 0.94 -12.13 -9.38
C ARG A 85 2.13 -11.47 -10.08
N ASP A 86 2.42 -11.89 -11.31
CA ASP A 86 3.50 -11.32 -12.13
C ASP A 86 3.00 -10.26 -13.15
N GLY A 87 1.69 -9.99 -13.18
CA GLY A 87 1.06 -9.06 -14.10
C GLY A 87 0.61 -9.69 -15.42
N VAL A 88 0.78 -11.00 -15.61
CA VAL A 88 0.42 -11.74 -16.83
C VAL A 88 -0.52 -12.89 -16.51
N VAL A 89 -1.61 -13.02 -17.28
CA VAL A 89 -2.57 -14.14 -17.09
C VAL A 89 -1.99 -15.44 -17.63
N GLU A 90 -1.46 -16.27 -16.73
CA GLU A 90 -0.90 -17.58 -17.01
C GLU A 90 -1.98 -18.62 -17.41
N LYS A 91 -1.55 -19.74 -18.01
CA LYS A 91 -2.46 -20.79 -18.47
C LYS A 91 -2.76 -21.78 -17.36
N ASN A 92 -4.02 -21.85 -16.94
CA ASN A 92 -4.56 -22.86 -16.04
C ASN A 92 -3.73 -23.12 -14.77
N ASN A 93 -3.37 -22.05 -14.04
CA ASN A 93 -2.67 -22.18 -12.77
C ASN A 93 -3.45 -23.12 -11.82
N PRO A 94 -2.81 -24.16 -11.25
CA PRO A 94 -3.49 -25.14 -10.41
C PRO A 94 -4.13 -24.54 -9.16
N ASN A 95 -3.65 -23.37 -8.72
CA ASN A 95 -4.07 -22.70 -7.50
C ASN A 95 -5.10 -21.59 -7.72
N LYS A 96 -5.47 -21.27 -8.98
CA LYS A 96 -6.36 -20.16 -9.35
C LYS A 96 -7.73 -20.16 -8.65
N GLY A 97 -8.21 -21.33 -8.22
CA GLY A 97 -9.48 -21.50 -7.50
C GLY A 97 -9.41 -21.28 -5.98
N SER A 98 -8.32 -20.72 -5.46
CA SER A 98 -8.08 -20.45 -4.03
C SER A 98 -7.16 -19.24 -3.85
N TRP A 99 -7.06 -18.71 -2.63
CA TRP A 99 -6.22 -17.56 -2.32
C TRP A 99 -5.37 -17.80 -1.07
N GLN A 100 -4.08 -17.45 -1.11
CA GLN A 100 -3.13 -17.65 0.00
C GLN A 100 -2.20 -16.44 0.22
N TRP A 101 -2.06 -16.03 1.48
CA TRP A 101 -1.13 -14.98 1.92
C TRP A 101 0.33 -15.44 1.92
N GLY A 102 1.27 -14.48 1.81
CA GLY A 102 2.72 -14.71 1.93
C GLY A 102 3.48 -14.54 0.63
N SER A 103 4.82 -14.52 0.71
CA SER A 103 5.71 -14.39 -0.45
C SER A 103 5.62 -15.58 -1.40
N ASP A 104 5.30 -16.76 -0.87
CA ASP A 104 5.04 -17.99 -1.63
C ASP A 104 3.53 -18.23 -1.83
N GLY A 105 2.70 -17.20 -1.59
CA GLY A 105 1.26 -17.25 -1.73
C GLY A 105 0.79 -17.10 -3.18
N HIS A 106 -0.49 -17.38 -3.42
CA HIS A 106 -1.09 -17.39 -4.75
C HIS A 106 -2.52 -16.84 -4.75
N GLY A 107 -3.09 -16.66 -5.94
CA GLY A 107 -4.44 -16.19 -6.16
C GLY A 107 -4.45 -14.76 -6.65
N ALA A 108 -5.39 -14.47 -7.55
CA ALA A 108 -5.49 -13.21 -8.24
C ALA A 108 -5.91 -12.06 -7.32
N VAL A 109 -5.52 -10.86 -7.69
CA VAL A 109 -5.81 -9.62 -6.97
C VAL A 109 -6.77 -8.79 -7.81
N LEU A 110 -7.71 -8.11 -7.15
CA LEU A 110 -8.70 -7.25 -7.76
C LEU A 110 -8.72 -5.88 -7.07
N LEU A 111 -8.76 -4.80 -7.84
CA LEU A 111 -8.87 -3.43 -7.31
C LEU A 111 -10.32 -3.01 -7.20
N VAL A 112 -10.64 -2.19 -6.19
CA VAL A 112 -11.89 -1.43 -6.19
C VAL A 112 -11.70 -0.23 -7.11
N ASN A 113 -12.50 -0.13 -8.18
CA ASN A 113 -12.34 0.90 -9.21
C ASN A 113 -12.95 2.25 -8.75
N CYS A 114 -12.38 2.82 -7.69
CA CYS A 114 -12.95 3.95 -6.97
C CYS A 114 -12.34 5.32 -7.33
N ASP A 115 -11.46 5.38 -8.32
CA ASP A 115 -10.96 6.64 -8.86
C ASP A 115 -11.93 7.19 -9.92
N SER A 116 -11.48 8.16 -10.72
CA SER A 116 -12.33 8.85 -11.68
C SER A 116 -11.52 9.31 -12.87
N GLU A 117 -11.67 8.58 -13.97
CA GLU A 117 -11.07 8.88 -15.25
C GLU A 117 -11.62 10.17 -15.87
N SER A 118 -12.78 10.66 -15.42
CA SER A 118 -13.30 11.98 -15.81
C SER A 118 -12.61 13.14 -15.07
N LYS A 119 -12.14 14.14 -15.82
CA LYS A 119 -11.59 15.39 -15.25
C LYS A 119 -12.67 16.43 -14.90
N PHE A 120 -13.93 16.22 -15.31
CA PHE A 120 -15.03 17.17 -15.12
C PHE A 120 -16.26 16.44 -14.55
N ARG A 121 -16.88 17.00 -13.49
CA ARG A 121 -17.97 16.34 -12.73
C ARG A 121 -17.60 14.91 -12.34
N LYS A 122 -16.55 14.79 -11.52
CA LYS A 122 -15.98 13.52 -11.06
C LYS A 122 -17.05 12.64 -10.42
N LYS A 123 -17.07 11.38 -10.83
CA LYS A 123 -17.88 10.30 -10.27
C LYS A 123 -16.99 9.07 -10.28
N ARG A 124 -17.08 8.22 -9.26
CA ARG A 124 -16.28 7.00 -9.20
C ARG A 124 -16.59 6.09 -10.38
N ASP A 125 -15.58 5.52 -10.99
CA ASP A 125 -15.77 4.69 -12.19
C ASP A 125 -16.60 3.42 -11.88
N CYS A 126 -16.43 2.83 -10.70
CA CYS A 126 -17.26 1.72 -10.21
C CYS A 126 -18.76 2.04 -10.08
N GLU A 127 -19.18 3.31 -10.10
CA GLU A 127 -20.60 3.71 -10.10
C GLU A 127 -21.21 3.79 -11.51
N SER A 128 -20.44 3.53 -12.56
CA SER A 128 -20.87 3.49 -13.97
C SER A 128 -20.97 2.04 -14.46
N ASP A 129 -22.03 1.66 -15.15
CA ASP A 129 -22.18 0.33 -15.76
C ASP A 129 -21.48 0.22 -17.14
N ALA A 130 -20.75 1.25 -17.54
CA ALA A 130 -20.06 1.34 -18.82
C ALA A 130 -18.67 1.94 -18.67
N ILE A 131 -17.73 1.36 -19.43
CA ILE A 131 -16.36 1.86 -19.60
C ILE A 131 -16.38 3.00 -20.62
N VAL A 132 -16.05 4.21 -20.18
CA VAL A 132 -16.07 5.42 -21.02
C VAL A 132 -14.69 5.73 -21.59
N LYS A 133 -13.62 5.37 -20.88
CA LYS A 133 -12.24 5.60 -21.30
C LYS A 133 -11.43 4.32 -21.28
N VAL A 134 -10.50 4.20 -22.23
CA VAL A 134 -9.63 3.02 -22.33
C VAL A 134 -8.61 2.97 -21.18
N SER A 135 -8.29 4.12 -20.57
CA SER A 135 -7.42 4.20 -19.41
C SER A 135 -7.97 3.47 -18.19
N ASP A 136 -9.29 3.49 -17.98
CA ASP A 136 -10.04 2.75 -16.94
C ASP A 136 -9.77 1.22 -16.96
N LEU A 137 -9.40 0.67 -18.13
CA LEU A 137 -9.06 -0.75 -18.23
C LEU A 137 -7.76 -1.10 -17.49
N LYS A 138 -6.91 -0.12 -17.17
CA LYS A 138 -5.65 -0.34 -16.44
C LYS A 138 -5.89 -0.62 -14.96
N ASP A 139 -7.02 -0.17 -14.43
CA ASP A 139 -7.43 -0.37 -13.03
C ASP A 139 -8.14 -1.71 -12.82
N MET A 140 -8.42 -2.42 -13.92
CA MET A 140 -9.15 -3.69 -13.93
C MET A 140 -8.22 -4.90 -14.06
N SER A 141 -8.57 -5.99 -13.39
CA SER A 141 -7.85 -7.26 -13.52
C SER A 141 -8.27 -8.01 -14.78
N HIS A 142 -7.29 -8.56 -15.49
CA HIS A 142 -7.53 -9.37 -16.68
C HIS A 142 -8.01 -10.78 -16.31
N MET A 143 -9.02 -11.27 -17.03
CA MET A 143 -9.52 -12.63 -16.92
C MET A 143 -9.76 -13.18 -18.32
N ILE A 144 -9.24 -14.37 -18.61
CA ILE A 144 -9.27 -14.94 -19.96
C ILE A 144 -9.99 -16.28 -19.94
N VAL A 145 -11.00 -16.43 -20.80
CA VAL A 145 -11.59 -17.73 -21.10
C VAL A 145 -10.85 -18.32 -22.29
N ARG A 146 -10.14 -19.43 -22.06
CA ARG A 146 -9.43 -20.18 -23.09
C ARG A 146 -10.22 -21.42 -23.45
N THR A 147 -10.45 -21.63 -24.75
CA THR A 147 -11.11 -22.84 -25.24
C THR A 147 -10.33 -23.48 -26.38
N ASN A 148 -10.41 -24.81 -26.48
CA ASN A 148 -9.86 -25.55 -27.61
C ASN A 148 -10.79 -26.72 -27.97
N GLY A 149 -11.32 -26.74 -29.19
CA GLY A 149 -12.28 -27.76 -29.59
C GLY A 149 -12.81 -27.59 -31.01
N PRO A 150 -13.91 -28.29 -31.38
CA PRO A 150 -14.50 -28.22 -32.72
C PRO A 150 -14.97 -26.81 -33.08
N SER A 151 -15.26 -26.56 -34.36
CA SER A 151 -15.70 -25.24 -34.85
C SER A 151 -17.00 -24.73 -34.20
N GLN A 152 -17.84 -25.63 -33.69
CA GLN A 152 -19.08 -25.31 -32.97
C GLN A 152 -19.30 -26.33 -31.85
N LEU A 153 -19.93 -25.90 -30.75
CA LEU A 153 -20.43 -26.83 -29.73
C LEU A 153 -21.61 -27.66 -30.30
N PRO A 154 -21.86 -28.86 -29.75
CA PRO A 154 -23.07 -29.59 -30.04
C PRO A 154 -24.32 -28.74 -29.78
N GLU A 155 -25.40 -29.03 -30.52
CA GLU A 155 -26.63 -28.24 -30.45
C GLU A 155 -27.14 -28.11 -29.00
N GLY A 156 -27.41 -26.86 -28.59
CA GLY A 156 -27.92 -26.50 -27.27
C GLY A 156 -26.89 -26.43 -26.13
N TYR A 157 -25.63 -26.86 -26.35
CA TYR A 157 -24.56 -26.66 -25.37
C TYR A 157 -24.09 -25.22 -25.36
N LYS A 158 -23.81 -24.66 -24.17
CA LYS A 158 -23.31 -23.28 -24.05
C LYS A 158 -22.40 -23.05 -22.85
N LEU A 159 -21.57 -22.01 -22.97
CA LEU A 159 -20.71 -21.52 -21.89
C LEU A 159 -21.43 -20.39 -21.14
N VAL A 160 -21.41 -20.47 -19.82
CA VAL A 160 -21.99 -19.44 -18.94
C VAL A 160 -21.00 -19.06 -17.87
N LEU A 161 -20.74 -17.76 -17.77
CA LEU A 161 -20.01 -17.18 -16.66
C LEU A 161 -21.02 -16.72 -15.61
N HIS A 162 -20.79 -17.08 -14.34
CA HIS A 162 -21.69 -16.76 -13.24
C HIS A 162 -20.95 -16.52 -11.93
N ILE A 163 -21.59 -15.74 -11.09
CA ILE A 163 -21.13 -15.32 -9.76
C ILE A 163 -22.28 -15.51 -8.77
N SER A 164 -21.95 -15.62 -7.47
CA SER A 164 -22.99 -15.68 -6.45
C SER A 164 -23.74 -14.34 -6.37
N GLN A 165 -24.97 -14.35 -5.86
CA GLN A 165 -25.73 -13.11 -5.67
C GLN A 165 -25.01 -12.14 -4.72
N THR A 166 -24.34 -12.67 -3.69
CA THR A 166 -23.54 -11.89 -2.75
C THR A 166 -22.34 -11.26 -3.44
N ASP A 167 -21.60 -12.02 -4.25
CA ASP A 167 -20.42 -11.48 -4.96
C ASP A 167 -20.82 -10.45 -6.03
N ALA A 168 -22.01 -10.56 -6.62
CA ALA A 168 -22.52 -9.63 -7.63
C ALA A 168 -22.70 -8.19 -7.12
N GLU A 169 -22.80 -7.99 -5.80
CA GLU A 169 -22.80 -6.66 -5.18
C GLU A 169 -21.39 -6.06 -5.07
N SER A 170 -20.36 -6.88 -5.27
CA SER A 170 -18.96 -6.56 -5.00
C SER A 170 -18.07 -6.54 -6.26
N VAL A 171 -18.54 -7.06 -7.40
CA VAL A 171 -17.74 -7.16 -8.63
C VAL A 171 -18.55 -6.81 -9.87
N ARG A 172 -17.89 -6.23 -10.88
CA ARG A 172 -18.43 -6.08 -12.24
C ARG A 172 -17.44 -6.63 -13.25
N ILE A 173 -17.97 -7.24 -14.32
CA ILE A 173 -17.19 -7.93 -15.34
C ILE A 173 -17.57 -7.37 -16.70
N PHE A 174 -16.59 -6.83 -17.40
CA PHE A 174 -16.73 -6.30 -18.74
C PHE A 174 -16.12 -7.24 -19.77
N ARG A 175 -16.68 -7.17 -20.97
CA ARG A 175 -16.14 -7.80 -22.17
C ARG A 175 -16.29 -6.82 -23.31
N ARG A 176 -15.28 -6.76 -24.19
CA ARG A 176 -15.40 -6.01 -25.45
C ARG A 176 -16.62 -6.50 -26.25
N ARG A 177 -17.48 -5.58 -26.68
CA ARG A 177 -18.67 -5.92 -27.49
C ARG A 177 -18.25 -6.57 -28.82
N SER A 178 -18.83 -7.73 -29.11
CA SER A 178 -18.97 -8.31 -30.44
C SER A 178 -20.47 -8.35 -30.80
N GLU A 179 -20.82 -8.23 -32.08
CA GLU A 179 -22.23 -8.21 -32.50
C GLU A 179 -22.96 -9.50 -32.10
N GLY A 180 -24.11 -9.36 -31.42
CA GLY A 180 -25.14 -10.40 -31.37
C GLY A 180 -25.14 -11.43 -30.23
N THR A 181 -24.28 -11.35 -29.20
CA THR A 181 -24.30 -12.36 -28.10
C THR A 181 -24.32 -11.76 -26.69
N HIS A 182 -25.38 -12.07 -25.93
CA HIS A 182 -25.39 -11.99 -24.46
C HIS A 182 -24.88 -13.33 -23.92
N GLY A 183 -23.69 -13.36 -23.31
CA GLY A 183 -23.07 -14.58 -22.77
C GLY A 183 -21.65 -14.84 -23.29
N VAL A 184 -20.98 -15.89 -22.80
CA VAL A 184 -19.62 -16.26 -23.22
C VAL A 184 -19.68 -16.90 -24.61
N PRO A 185 -19.01 -16.34 -25.63
CA PRO A 185 -19.08 -16.87 -26.98
C PRO A 185 -18.13 -18.06 -27.11
N TYR A 186 -18.57 -19.10 -27.82
CA TYR A 186 -17.69 -20.19 -28.23
C TYR A 186 -17.25 -19.95 -29.67
N LEU A 187 -15.95 -19.76 -29.90
CA LEU A 187 -15.41 -19.38 -31.21
C LEU A 187 -14.88 -20.59 -32.01
N GLY A 188 -14.73 -21.75 -31.36
CA GLY A 188 -14.15 -22.97 -31.95
C GLY A 188 -12.65 -22.87 -32.19
N GLY A 189 -11.99 -24.02 -32.37
CA GLY A 189 -10.53 -24.12 -32.41
C GLY A 189 -9.87 -23.59 -31.14
N THR A 190 -8.59 -23.30 -31.19
CA THR A 190 -7.88 -22.61 -30.11
C THR A 190 -8.30 -21.14 -30.10
N SER A 191 -9.03 -20.71 -29.06
CA SER A 191 -9.52 -19.35 -28.95
C SER A 191 -9.43 -18.81 -27.51
N GLU A 192 -9.28 -17.49 -27.41
CA GLU A 192 -9.23 -16.76 -26.15
C GLU A 192 -10.27 -15.64 -26.19
N VAL A 193 -11.02 -15.48 -25.08
CA VAL A 193 -11.98 -14.39 -24.89
C VAL A 193 -11.58 -13.63 -23.63
N GLU A 194 -11.25 -12.36 -23.80
CA GLU A 194 -10.80 -11.49 -22.71
C GLU A 194 -11.96 -10.81 -21.99
N PHE A 195 -11.83 -10.73 -20.67
CA PHE A 195 -12.71 -10.03 -19.75
C PHE A 195 -11.87 -9.13 -18.84
N PHE A 196 -12.48 -8.04 -18.40
CA PHE A 196 -11.91 -7.09 -17.44
C PHE A 196 -12.79 -7.08 -16.21
N VAL A 197 -12.19 -7.21 -15.04
CA VAL A 197 -12.89 -7.35 -13.76
C VAL A 197 -12.56 -6.16 -12.88
N GLU A 198 -13.59 -5.53 -12.32
CA GLU A 198 -13.43 -4.45 -11.33
C GLU A 198 -14.15 -4.78 -10.02
N GLY A 199 -13.59 -4.29 -8.92
CA GLY A 199 -14.22 -4.30 -7.60
C GLY A 199 -15.13 -3.10 -7.38
N LEU A 200 -16.23 -3.30 -6.67
CA LEU A 200 -17.25 -2.27 -6.42
C LEU A 200 -17.26 -1.73 -4.98
N ARG A 201 -16.69 -2.47 -4.04
CA ARG A 201 -16.64 -2.12 -2.61
C ARG A 201 -15.42 -2.74 -1.94
N PHE A 202 -14.91 -2.12 -0.88
CA PHE A 202 -13.79 -2.68 -0.11
C PHE A 202 -14.24 -3.83 0.80
N PRO A 203 -13.31 -4.68 1.28
CA PRO A 203 -13.57 -5.58 2.40
C PRO A 203 -14.14 -4.81 3.60
N ASP A 204 -15.20 -5.32 4.20
CA ASP A 204 -15.90 -4.72 5.34
C ASP A 204 -16.43 -5.83 6.27
N LYS A 205 -17.10 -5.48 7.37
CA LYS A 205 -17.64 -6.40 8.39
C LYS A 205 -18.47 -7.55 7.81
N ASP A 206 -19.16 -7.32 6.69
CA ASP A 206 -20.02 -8.28 6.01
C ASP A 206 -19.38 -8.90 4.74
N PHE A 207 -18.14 -8.52 4.41
CA PHE A 207 -17.45 -8.99 3.20
C PHE A 207 -15.94 -9.07 3.39
N GLU A 208 -15.41 -10.29 3.39
CA GLU A 208 -13.99 -10.57 3.68
C GLU A 208 -13.01 -10.21 2.54
N GLY A 209 -13.51 -9.67 1.43
CA GLY A 209 -12.69 -9.32 0.27
C GLY A 209 -12.61 -10.38 -0.81
N LEU A 210 -13.06 -11.62 -0.57
CA LEU A 210 -12.96 -12.70 -1.56
C LEU A 210 -14.19 -12.73 -2.47
N VAL A 211 -13.97 -12.76 -3.78
CA VAL A 211 -15.02 -13.00 -4.79
C VAL A 211 -14.66 -14.19 -5.66
N THR A 212 -15.66 -15.02 -5.98
CA THR A 212 -15.48 -16.21 -6.83
C THR A 212 -16.22 -16.06 -8.15
N ILE A 213 -15.50 -16.25 -9.26
CA ILE A 213 -16.08 -16.26 -10.60
C ILE A 213 -16.00 -17.67 -11.18
N ASN A 214 -17.12 -18.14 -11.73
CA ASN A 214 -17.26 -19.50 -12.25
C ASN A 214 -17.56 -19.48 -13.75
N LEU A 215 -16.98 -20.44 -14.48
CA LEU A 215 -17.29 -20.73 -15.87
C LEU A 215 -17.84 -22.16 -15.96
N SER A 216 -19.08 -22.31 -16.43
CA SER A 216 -19.72 -23.61 -16.59
C SER A 216 -20.05 -23.91 -18.05
N LEU A 217 -19.82 -25.17 -18.45
CA LEU A 217 -20.40 -25.73 -19.68
C LEU A 217 -21.74 -26.37 -19.33
N LEU A 218 -22.80 -25.92 -19.99
CA LEU A 218 -24.16 -26.39 -19.75
C LEU A 218 -24.61 -27.33 -20.88
N GLU A 219 -25.19 -28.46 -20.50
CA GLU A 219 -25.85 -29.42 -21.38
C GLU A 219 -27.36 -29.12 -21.45
N PRO A 220 -27.95 -29.03 -22.65
CA PRO A 220 -29.38 -28.80 -22.81
C PRO A 220 -30.18 -30.00 -22.30
N CYS A 221 -31.32 -29.72 -21.67
CA CYS A 221 -32.31 -30.72 -21.28
C CYS A 221 -33.60 -30.56 -22.11
N SER A 222 -34.53 -31.51 -22.00
CA SER A 222 -35.83 -31.42 -22.68
C SER A 222 -36.55 -30.10 -22.34
N GLU A 223 -37.41 -29.64 -23.25
CA GLU A 223 -38.24 -28.44 -23.05
C GLU A 223 -38.86 -28.45 -21.64
N ASN A 224 -38.70 -27.34 -20.91
CA ASN A 224 -39.13 -27.09 -19.52
C ASN A 224 -38.21 -27.58 -18.39
N PHE A 225 -37.02 -28.11 -18.69
CA PHE A 225 -36.02 -28.43 -17.66
C PHE A 225 -34.83 -27.46 -17.70
N PRO A 226 -34.28 -27.07 -16.54
CA PRO A 226 -33.06 -26.28 -16.51
C PRO A 226 -31.89 -27.07 -17.11
N GLU A 227 -30.96 -26.35 -17.73
CA GLU A 227 -29.76 -26.94 -18.29
C GLU A 227 -28.85 -27.49 -17.18
N THR A 228 -28.07 -28.53 -17.48
CA THR A 228 -27.22 -29.21 -16.49
C THR A 228 -25.77 -28.75 -16.62
N PRO A 229 -25.12 -28.25 -15.55
CA PRO A 229 -23.69 -27.99 -15.58
C PRO A 229 -22.90 -29.30 -15.62
N ILE A 230 -22.19 -29.53 -16.72
CA ILE A 230 -21.38 -30.75 -16.93
C ILE A 230 -19.89 -30.54 -16.68
N PHE A 231 -19.46 -29.28 -16.64
CA PHE A 231 -18.11 -28.86 -16.25
C PHE A 231 -18.21 -27.51 -15.57
N THR A 232 -17.37 -27.26 -14.56
CA THR A 232 -17.22 -25.93 -13.96
C THR A 232 -15.77 -25.73 -13.57
N ASP A 233 -15.22 -24.62 -14.02
CA ASP A 233 -13.94 -24.09 -13.58
C ASP A 233 -14.18 -22.80 -12.79
N LYS A 234 -13.27 -22.48 -11.88
CA LYS A 234 -13.42 -21.32 -11.00
C LYS A 234 -12.12 -20.60 -10.76
N VAL A 235 -12.22 -19.29 -10.54
CA VAL A 235 -11.14 -18.42 -10.12
C VAL A 235 -11.56 -17.62 -8.89
N VAL A 236 -10.60 -17.30 -8.02
CA VAL A 236 -10.82 -16.50 -6.82
C VAL A 236 -9.96 -15.25 -6.89
N PHE A 237 -10.60 -14.10 -6.67
CA PHE A 237 -9.93 -12.82 -6.48
C PHE A 237 -10.00 -12.42 -5.01
N LEU A 238 -8.92 -11.84 -4.49
CA LEU A 238 -8.97 -11.02 -3.29
C LEU A 238 -9.05 -9.56 -3.72
N MET A 239 -10.14 -8.91 -3.33
CA MET A 239 -10.32 -7.47 -3.41
C MET A 239 -9.31 -6.84 -2.46
N ASN A 240 -8.28 -6.27 -3.05
CA ASN A 240 -7.24 -5.61 -2.30
C ASN A 240 -7.56 -4.12 -2.20
N ASN A 241 -7.30 -3.58 -1.01
CA ASN A 241 -7.13 -2.17 -0.87
C ASN A 241 -5.71 -1.85 -1.35
N THR A 242 -5.53 -1.57 -2.63
CA THR A 242 -4.33 -0.87 -3.09
C THR A 242 -4.43 0.59 -2.72
N SER A 243 -4.52 0.87 -1.43
CA SER A 243 -4.00 2.12 -0.97
C SER A 243 -2.51 2.10 -1.33
N ASP A 244 -2.08 3.07 -2.11
CA ASP A 244 -0.72 3.61 -2.19
C ASP A 244 0.09 3.53 -0.86
N ASN A 245 -0.60 3.42 0.26
CA ASN A 245 -0.10 3.29 1.63
C ASN A 245 0.30 1.85 2.05
N TYR A 246 0.09 0.80 1.25
CA TYR A 246 0.48 -0.57 1.64
C TYR A 246 1.99 -0.72 1.91
N PRO A 247 2.91 -0.25 1.05
CA PRO A 247 4.35 -0.29 1.32
C PRO A 247 4.71 0.41 2.64
N PHE A 248 4.10 1.57 2.90
CA PHE A 248 4.27 2.33 4.12
C PHE A 248 3.80 1.55 5.35
N LEU A 249 2.56 1.06 5.37
CA LEU A 249 2.01 0.30 6.51
C LEU A 249 2.80 -0.99 6.76
N LYS A 250 3.35 -1.62 5.72
CA LYS A 250 4.27 -2.76 5.84
C LYS A 250 5.58 -2.35 6.53
N GLY A 251 6.17 -1.23 6.14
CA GLY A 251 7.37 -0.67 6.78
C GLY A 251 7.13 -0.29 8.24
N MET A 252 6.00 0.37 8.54
CA MET A 252 5.60 0.74 9.90
C MET A 252 5.39 -0.47 10.79
N ARG A 253 4.71 -1.53 10.30
CA ARG A 253 4.55 -2.78 11.05
C ARG A 253 5.90 -3.39 11.41
N LYS A 254 6.82 -3.48 10.44
CA LYS A 254 8.17 -4.00 10.67
C LYS A 254 8.94 -3.18 11.71
N LEU A 255 8.91 -1.86 11.59
CA LEU A 255 9.56 -0.97 12.57
C LEU A 255 9.03 -1.20 13.99
N VAL A 256 7.71 -1.31 14.14
CA VAL A 256 7.07 -1.46 15.45
C VAL A 256 7.33 -2.84 16.06
N GLU A 257 7.31 -3.90 15.25
CA GLU A 257 7.73 -5.26 15.66
C GLU A 257 9.12 -5.26 16.29
N ASP A 258 10.06 -4.48 15.74
CA ASP A 258 11.44 -4.36 16.23
C ASP A 258 11.60 -3.41 17.44
N SER A 259 10.55 -2.68 17.82
CA SER A 259 10.59 -1.58 18.79
C SER A 259 9.80 -1.82 20.06
N GLY A 260 8.69 -2.57 20.00
CA GLY A 260 7.84 -2.92 21.15
C GLY A 260 6.57 -2.10 21.40
N PRO A 261 6.41 -0.82 20.96
CA PRO A 261 5.14 -0.11 21.05
C PRO A 261 3.97 -0.83 20.37
N LYS A 262 2.73 -0.44 20.71
CA LYS A 262 1.53 -0.91 20.01
C LYS A 262 1.25 0.00 18.81
N LEU A 263 1.18 -0.55 17.60
CA LEU A 263 0.69 0.17 16.43
C LEU A 263 -0.85 0.24 16.49
N ARG A 264 -1.41 1.45 16.41
CA ARG A 264 -2.85 1.70 16.17
C ARG A 264 -2.96 2.37 14.81
N VAL A 265 -3.69 1.75 13.89
CA VAL A 265 -3.97 2.30 12.55
C VAL A 265 -5.37 2.91 12.60
N CYS A 266 -5.50 4.16 12.17
CA CYS A 266 -6.80 4.81 12.01
C CYS A 266 -7.53 4.16 10.82
N SER A 267 -8.79 3.79 10.99
CA SER A 267 -9.58 3.20 9.89
C SER A 267 -9.91 4.25 8.84
N GLU A 268 -10.05 3.84 7.58
CA GLU A 268 -10.41 4.74 6.47
C GLU A 268 -11.76 5.46 6.67
N ASN A 269 -12.71 4.80 7.32
CA ASN A 269 -13.99 5.43 7.67
C ASN A 269 -13.83 6.65 8.59
N MET A 270 -12.81 6.62 9.46
CA MET A 270 -12.54 7.70 10.42
C MET A 270 -11.64 8.77 9.82
N ASN A 271 -10.60 8.37 9.06
CA ASN A 271 -9.69 9.34 8.47
C ASN A 271 -10.23 10.02 7.20
N ARG A 272 -11.24 9.42 6.55
CA ARG A 272 -11.90 9.90 5.33
C ARG A 272 -10.92 10.36 4.24
N GLY A 273 -9.79 9.66 4.12
CA GLY A 273 -8.74 9.90 3.12
C GLY A 273 -7.61 10.84 3.57
N ASP A 274 -7.73 11.46 4.75
CA ASP A 274 -6.66 12.27 5.34
C ASP A 274 -5.64 11.38 6.05
N ARG A 275 -4.39 11.49 5.62
CA ARG A 275 -3.29 10.62 6.02
C ARG A 275 -2.34 11.28 7.01
N TRP A 276 -2.57 12.55 7.33
CA TRP A 276 -1.65 13.38 8.10
C TRP A 276 -1.95 13.33 9.60
N MET A 277 -1.72 12.15 10.20
CA MET A 277 -1.98 11.92 11.63
C MET A 277 -1.14 12.84 12.55
N GLN A 278 0.02 13.29 12.10
CA GLN A 278 0.86 14.25 12.83
C GLN A 278 0.25 15.66 12.86
N ASP A 279 -0.46 16.04 11.81
CA ASP A 279 -0.91 17.42 11.61
C ASP A 279 -2.11 17.78 12.48
N GLU A 280 -2.99 16.82 12.74
CA GLU A 280 -4.26 17.08 13.42
C GLU A 280 -4.11 17.14 14.95
N LEU A 281 -3.08 16.51 15.52
CA LEU A 281 -3.02 16.33 16.98
C LEU A 281 -1.61 16.24 17.54
N GLU A 282 -1.46 16.63 18.80
CA GLU A 282 -0.21 16.54 19.57
C GLU A 282 -0.48 15.83 20.90
N PHE A 283 0.31 14.81 21.22
CA PHE A 283 0.15 14.05 22.47
C PHE A 283 0.90 14.71 23.63
N GLY A 284 0.16 15.37 24.52
CA GLY A 284 0.65 15.89 25.79
C GLY A 284 0.29 15.01 27.01
N TYR A 285 0.57 15.54 28.20
CA TYR A 285 0.11 14.97 29.46
C TYR A 285 -0.13 16.06 30.51
N ILE A 286 -0.98 15.76 31.48
CA ILE A 286 -1.08 16.51 32.73
C ILE A 286 -0.72 15.62 33.90
N ASP A 287 -0.18 16.22 34.96
CA ASP A 287 0.31 15.48 36.13
C ASP A 287 0.02 16.24 37.41
N ALA A 288 -0.31 15.50 38.46
CA ALA A 288 -0.52 15.97 39.82
C ALA A 288 0.05 14.93 40.80
N PRO A 289 0.32 15.27 42.07
CA PRO A 289 0.93 14.32 43.02
C PRO A 289 0.16 13.00 43.23
N HIS A 290 -1.14 12.96 42.94
CA HIS A 290 -2.01 11.80 43.16
C HIS A 290 -2.44 11.09 41.86
N GLN A 291 -2.28 11.72 40.69
CA GLN A 291 -2.72 11.17 39.40
C GLN A 291 -2.10 11.98 38.24
N GLY A 292 -1.90 11.34 37.10
CA GLY A 292 -1.56 11.98 35.84
C GLY A 292 -2.04 11.13 34.68
N PHE A 293 -2.33 11.76 33.54
CA PHE A 293 -2.83 11.08 32.35
C PHE A 293 -2.50 11.86 31.07
N PRO A 294 -2.44 11.18 29.91
CA PRO A 294 -2.23 11.83 28.61
C PRO A 294 -3.40 12.74 28.24
N VAL A 295 -3.10 13.82 27.51
CA VAL A 295 -4.07 14.75 26.96
C VAL A 295 -3.71 15.00 25.50
N VAL A 296 -4.66 14.85 24.60
CA VAL A 296 -4.47 15.28 23.21
C VAL A 296 -4.77 16.76 23.08
N LEU A 297 -3.83 17.50 22.50
CA LEU A 297 -4.10 18.83 21.95
C LEU A 297 -4.54 18.63 20.50
N ASP A 298 -5.73 19.08 20.17
CA ASP A 298 -6.35 19.01 18.85
C ASP A 298 -6.11 20.32 18.10
N SER A 299 -5.63 20.21 16.86
CA SER A 299 -5.21 21.34 16.02
C SER A 299 -6.42 22.05 15.42
N PRO A 300 -6.40 23.39 15.28
CA PRO A 300 -7.44 24.09 14.54
C PRO A 300 -7.40 23.81 13.02
N ARG A 301 -6.47 22.97 12.52
CA ARG A 301 -6.43 22.47 11.14
C ARG A 301 -7.80 21.98 10.68
N ASN A 302 -8.51 21.22 11.53
CA ASN A 302 -9.87 20.74 11.30
C ASN A 302 -10.07 20.11 9.91
N GLY A 303 -9.12 19.25 9.51
CA GLY A 303 -9.23 18.51 8.26
C GLY A 303 -10.23 17.35 8.36
N GLU A 304 -10.11 16.38 7.45
CA GLU A 304 -10.96 15.19 7.50
C GLU A 304 -10.68 14.30 8.72
N LEU A 305 -9.52 14.47 9.37
CA LEU A 305 -9.18 13.84 10.64
C LEU A 305 -9.70 14.58 11.90
N GLY A 306 -10.34 15.75 11.79
CA GLY A 306 -10.66 16.60 12.95
C GLY A 306 -11.57 15.98 14.01
N ASP A 307 -12.37 14.97 13.65
CA ASP A 307 -13.18 14.26 14.64
C ASP A 307 -12.36 13.21 15.43
N PHE A 308 -11.22 12.75 14.90
CA PHE A 308 -10.44 11.65 15.48
C PHE A 308 -9.99 11.93 16.92
N PRO A 309 -9.43 13.10 17.27
CA PRO A 309 -8.98 13.35 18.64
C PRO A 309 -10.14 13.30 19.65
N TYR A 310 -11.32 13.77 19.28
CA TYR A 310 -12.48 13.78 20.15
C TYR A 310 -13.20 12.42 20.20
N GLU A 311 -13.44 11.77 19.06
CA GLU A 311 -14.24 10.54 18.99
C GLU A 311 -13.43 9.28 19.34
N GLU A 312 -12.14 9.22 19.01
CA GLU A 312 -11.32 7.99 19.13
C GLU A 312 -10.31 7.99 20.29
N LEU A 313 -9.96 9.16 20.82
CA LEU A 313 -8.94 9.30 21.88
C LEU A 313 -9.53 9.73 23.23
N LEU A 314 -10.48 10.67 23.26
CA LEU A 314 -11.11 11.11 24.51
C LEU A 314 -11.76 9.93 25.23
N GLY A 315 -11.42 9.75 26.50
CA GLY A 315 -11.94 8.65 27.29
C GLY A 315 -11.45 8.62 28.73
N PRO A 316 -11.72 7.53 29.48
CA PRO A 316 -11.18 7.35 30.82
C PRO A 316 -9.65 7.48 30.84
N ASP A 317 -9.13 8.39 31.67
CA ASP A 317 -7.70 8.73 31.77
C ASP A 317 -7.05 9.12 30.42
N PHE A 318 -7.82 9.78 29.55
CA PHE A 318 -7.32 10.40 28.32
C PHE A 318 -8.06 11.72 28.07
N GLY A 319 -7.38 12.85 28.28
CA GLY A 319 -7.98 14.18 28.12
C GLY A 319 -7.94 14.70 26.69
N TYR A 320 -8.74 15.73 26.42
CA TYR A 320 -8.82 16.44 25.15
C TYR A 320 -8.81 17.96 25.41
N VAL A 321 -8.10 18.72 24.57
CA VAL A 321 -8.12 20.18 24.56
C VAL A 321 -7.91 20.69 23.14
N THR A 322 -8.61 21.75 22.73
CA THR A 322 -8.42 22.42 21.43
C THR A 322 -8.37 23.94 21.62
N ARG A 323 -7.86 24.67 20.61
CA ARG A 323 -7.86 26.14 20.54
C ARG A 323 -8.23 26.60 19.14
N GLU A 324 -9.46 27.05 18.99
CA GLU A 324 -9.99 27.57 17.73
C GLU A 324 -9.81 29.09 17.60
N PRO A 325 -9.27 29.60 16.48
CA PRO A 325 -9.24 31.02 16.20
C PRO A 325 -10.62 31.54 15.79
N TRP A 326 -11.02 32.69 16.33
CA TRP A 326 -12.31 33.31 16.01
C TRP A 326 -12.28 34.18 14.74
N THR A 327 -11.15 34.81 14.47
CA THR A 327 -11.00 35.84 13.42
C THR A 327 -9.73 35.69 12.59
N GLU A 328 -8.79 34.85 13.02
CA GLU A 328 -7.55 34.58 12.29
C GLU A 328 -7.78 33.42 11.33
N GLU A 329 -7.17 33.48 10.16
CA GLU A 329 -7.16 32.40 9.19
C GLU A 329 -6.23 31.29 9.67
N VAL A 330 -6.73 30.06 9.70
CA VAL A 330 -5.91 28.86 9.94
C VAL A 330 -5.05 28.63 8.70
N THR A 331 -3.75 28.45 8.89
CA THR A 331 -2.81 28.20 7.80
C THR A 331 -2.14 26.84 7.98
N SER A 332 -1.33 26.43 6.99
CA SER A 332 -0.51 25.21 7.13
C SER A 332 0.37 25.22 8.39
N LEU A 333 0.76 26.38 8.91
CA LEU A 333 1.58 26.48 10.12
C LEU A 333 0.82 26.18 11.43
N ASP A 334 -0.50 25.99 11.37
CA ASP A 334 -1.33 25.54 12.50
C ASP A 334 -1.40 24.02 12.64
N SER A 335 -1.01 23.27 11.60
CA SER A 335 -0.81 21.83 11.70
C SER A 335 0.30 21.49 12.70
N PHE A 336 0.17 20.38 13.41
CA PHE A 336 1.12 20.02 14.48
C PHE A 336 2.38 19.27 14.03
N GLY A 337 2.58 19.00 12.74
CA GLY A 337 3.95 18.87 12.20
C GLY A 337 4.81 20.13 12.44
N ASN A 338 4.16 21.28 12.62
CA ASN A 338 4.80 22.54 12.98
C ASN A 338 4.90 22.80 14.50
N LEU A 339 4.60 21.80 15.35
CA LEU A 339 4.66 21.89 16.81
C LEU A 339 5.51 20.76 17.39
N GLU A 340 6.73 21.07 17.77
CA GLU A 340 7.71 20.10 18.29
C GLU A 340 8.17 20.45 19.70
N VAL A 341 8.97 19.57 20.31
CA VAL A 341 9.60 19.84 21.61
C VAL A 341 11.03 19.29 21.68
N SER A 342 11.95 20.11 22.18
CA SER A 342 13.33 19.68 22.39
C SER A 342 13.44 18.67 23.55
N PRO A 343 14.51 17.86 23.59
CA PRO A 343 14.91 17.18 24.80
C PRO A 343 15.25 18.18 25.94
N PRO A 344 15.40 17.70 27.19
CA PRO A 344 15.86 18.53 28.31
C PRO A 344 17.22 19.18 28.05
N VAL A 345 17.33 20.48 28.34
CA VAL A 345 18.56 21.26 28.09
C VAL A 345 18.90 22.20 29.24
N VAL A 346 20.14 22.68 29.23
CA VAL A 346 20.62 23.76 30.12
C VAL A 346 21.25 24.83 29.24
N VAL A 347 20.78 26.06 29.37
CA VAL A 347 21.17 27.19 28.53
C VAL A 347 21.61 28.33 29.43
N ASN A 348 22.88 28.74 29.34
CA ASN A 348 23.45 29.83 30.15
C ASN A 348 23.15 29.71 31.66
N GLY A 349 23.16 28.47 32.19
CA GLY A 349 22.87 28.17 33.59
C GLY A 349 21.38 28.03 33.95
N LYS A 350 20.45 28.35 33.04
CA LYS A 350 19.02 28.07 33.22
C LYS A 350 18.70 26.66 32.73
N SER A 351 18.09 25.84 33.59
CA SER A 351 17.69 24.47 33.25
C SER A 351 16.26 24.43 32.73
N TYR A 352 16.06 23.73 31.62
CA TYR A 352 14.76 23.40 31.02
C TYR A 352 14.59 21.87 31.04
N PRO A 353 14.24 21.28 32.18
CA PRO A 353 14.28 19.83 32.36
C PRO A 353 13.10 19.09 31.69
N LEU A 354 12.15 19.82 31.11
CA LEU A 354 11.05 19.30 30.27
C LEU A 354 11.24 19.65 28.80
N GLY A 355 12.42 20.17 28.43
CA GLY A 355 12.70 20.69 27.10
C GLY A 355 12.07 22.06 26.86
N ARG A 356 12.12 22.49 25.60
CA ARG A 356 11.48 23.71 25.11
C ARG A 356 10.63 23.40 23.88
N ILE A 357 9.41 23.90 23.85
CA ILE A 357 8.51 23.81 22.69
C ILE A 357 9.17 24.55 21.52
N ILE A 358 8.98 24.05 20.30
CA ILE A 358 9.49 24.60 19.06
C ILE A 358 8.31 24.77 18.11
N ILE A 359 8.12 25.97 17.57
CA ILE A 359 7.10 26.26 16.57
C ILE A 359 7.71 27.00 15.38
N GLY A 360 7.27 26.69 14.18
CA GLY A 360 7.67 27.40 12.97
C GLY A 360 6.82 28.63 12.70
N VAL A 361 7.46 29.68 12.20
CA VAL A 361 6.89 30.98 11.89
C VAL A 361 7.52 31.57 10.64
N ALA A 362 6.92 32.64 10.11
CA ALA A 362 7.56 33.48 9.12
C ALA A 362 8.70 34.32 9.70
N PHE A 363 9.59 34.77 8.81
CA PHE A 363 10.66 35.66 9.20
C PHE A 363 10.09 37.03 9.66
N PRO A 364 10.61 37.67 10.72
CA PRO A 364 9.99 38.88 11.28
C PRO A 364 9.85 40.09 10.33
N THR A 365 10.60 40.12 9.22
CA THR A 365 10.61 41.24 8.28
C THR A 365 9.69 41.05 7.07
N VAL A 366 9.03 39.90 6.90
CA VAL A 366 8.10 39.70 5.78
C VAL A 366 6.74 40.32 6.08
N THR A 367 6.15 40.98 5.08
CA THR A 367 4.84 41.64 5.21
C THR A 367 3.65 40.70 5.02
N GLN A 368 3.88 39.53 4.43
CA GLN A 368 2.86 38.51 4.12
C GLN A 368 3.36 37.10 4.48
N GLY A 369 3.90 36.94 5.69
CA GLY A 369 4.36 35.64 6.18
C GLY A 369 3.25 34.84 6.87
N ARG A 370 3.29 33.51 6.74
CA ARG A 370 2.40 32.62 7.51
C ARG A 370 2.90 32.50 8.95
N ASN A 371 1.97 32.34 9.89
CA ASN A 371 2.30 32.05 11.28
C ASN A 371 1.23 31.14 11.87
N MET A 372 1.62 30.29 12.83
CA MET A 372 0.66 29.63 13.70
C MET A 372 -0.25 30.69 14.35
N THR A 373 -1.54 30.43 14.42
CA THR A 373 -2.54 31.35 14.97
C THR A 373 -2.19 31.76 16.40
N LYS A 374 -2.51 33.00 16.73
CA LYS A 374 -2.17 33.59 18.03
C LYS A 374 -2.79 32.81 19.19
N VAL A 375 -3.99 32.27 19.01
CA VAL A 375 -4.70 31.53 20.06
C VAL A 375 -3.96 30.26 20.50
N VAL A 376 -3.33 29.55 19.54
CA VAL A 376 -2.50 28.38 19.82
C VAL A 376 -1.18 28.82 20.45
N GLN A 377 -0.50 29.82 19.87
CA GLN A 377 0.73 30.36 20.46
C GLN A 377 0.52 30.79 21.92
N ASP A 378 -0.50 31.62 22.20
CA ASP A 378 -0.81 32.09 23.55
C ASP A 378 -1.09 30.94 24.51
N PHE A 379 -1.77 29.89 24.05
CA PHE A 379 -2.00 28.70 24.85
C PHE A 379 -0.68 28.00 25.22
N LEU A 380 0.24 27.82 24.27
CA LEU A 380 1.54 27.19 24.51
C LEU A 380 2.42 28.02 25.47
N TYR A 381 2.51 29.34 25.25
CA TYR A 381 3.24 30.24 26.15
C TYR A 381 2.64 30.27 27.56
N ALA A 382 1.31 30.16 27.69
CA ALA A 382 0.64 30.14 28.98
C ALA A 382 0.98 28.92 29.85
N GLN A 383 1.50 27.83 29.27
CA GLN A 383 1.92 26.65 30.02
C GLN A 383 3.23 26.87 30.80
N LYS A 384 4.06 27.81 30.36
CA LYS A 384 5.32 28.29 30.98
C LYS A 384 6.47 27.28 31.08
N VAL A 385 6.19 26.02 31.40
CA VAL A 385 7.19 25.03 31.81
C VAL A 385 8.10 24.52 30.69
N GLN A 386 7.74 24.80 29.43
CA GLN A 386 8.50 24.47 28.23
C GLN A 386 8.76 25.69 27.33
N ASP A 387 8.67 26.91 27.86
CA ASP A 387 9.12 28.20 27.28
C ASP A 387 9.42 28.20 25.76
N PRO A 388 8.40 28.36 24.89
CA PRO A 388 8.50 28.11 23.44
C PRO A 388 9.58 28.90 22.70
N ILE A 389 10.14 28.30 21.64
CA ILE A 389 11.09 28.86 20.68
C ILE A 389 10.39 28.99 19.32
N ARG A 390 10.66 30.08 18.61
CA ARG A 390 10.20 30.31 17.25
C ARG A 390 11.32 30.05 16.25
N LEU A 391 11.07 29.18 15.29
CA LEU A 391 11.94 28.88 14.16
C LEU A 391 11.37 29.43 12.86
N TYR A 392 12.23 29.64 11.87
CA TYR A 392 11.82 30.07 10.55
C TYR A 392 11.49 28.85 9.69
N SER A 393 10.19 28.61 9.44
CA SER A 393 9.72 27.49 8.61
C SER A 393 8.98 27.94 7.36
N ASP A 394 8.57 29.22 7.26
CA ASP A 394 7.74 29.72 6.15
C ASP A 394 8.42 29.69 4.77
N TRP A 395 9.72 29.35 4.71
CA TRP A 395 10.45 29.06 3.47
C TRP A 395 10.07 27.70 2.85
N LEU A 396 9.41 26.81 3.58
CA LEU A 396 8.89 25.53 3.09
C LEU A 396 7.45 25.66 2.58
N VAL A 397 7.08 24.87 1.57
CA VAL A 397 5.72 24.88 0.99
C VAL A 397 4.70 24.48 2.05
N VAL A 398 4.95 23.40 2.78
CA VAL A 398 4.12 22.98 3.90
C VAL A 398 4.38 23.88 5.12
N GLY A 399 5.64 24.13 5.45
CA GLY A 399 6.00 25.20 6.40
C GLY A 399 6.16 24.71 7.83
N HIS A 400 6.53 23.44 8.01
CA HIS A 400 6.64 22.77 9.30
C HIS A 400 8.10 22.64 9.74
N VAL A 401 8.30 22.44 11.04
CA VAL A 401 9.65 22.31 11.61
C VAL A 401 10.19 20.88 11.50
N ASP A 402 9.30 19.89 11.48
CA ASP A 402 9.64 18.47 11.31
C ASP A 402 10.21 18.14 9.91
N GLU A 403 10.01 19.03 8.93
CA GLU A 403 10.58 18.95 7.58
C GLU A 403 12.09 19.24 7.54
N PHE A 404 12.69 19.87 8.54
CA PHE A 404 14.13 20.20 8.50
C PHE A 404 14.90 19.86 9.76
N MET A 405 14.21 19.43 10.82
CA MET A 405 14.86 19.04 12.07
C MET A 405 14.17 17.88 12.78
N THR A 406 14.96 17.06 13.48
CA THR A 406 14.45 16.09 14.44
C THR A 406 15.46 15.83 15.56
N PHE A 407 15.05 15.16 16.63
CA PHE A 407 15.94 14.75 17.71
C PHE A 407 16.01 13.23 17.83
N VAL A 408 17.23 12.71 17.99
CA VAL A 408 17.46 11.29 18.26
C VAL A 408 18.23 11.10 19.56
N PRO A 409 17.99 10.03 20.34
CA PRO A 409 18.75 9.76 21.54
C PRO A 409 20.20 9.40 21.19
N ALA A 410 21.12 9.82 22.05
CA ALA A 410 22.54 9.52 21.93
C ALA A 410 23.09 9.03 23.27
N PRO A 411 24.06 8.10 23.27
CA PRO A 411 24.61 7.54 24.51
C PRO A 411 25.55 8.50 25.23
N ASP A 412 25.93 9.62 24.62
CA ASP A 412 26.97 10.53 25.07
C ASP A 412 26.46 12.00 25.16
N LYS A 413 27.34 12.89 25.63
CA LYS A 413 27.11 14.35 25.73
C LYS A 413 25.80 14.69 26.45
N LYS A 414 24.90 15.40 25.77
CA LYS A 414 23.59 15.83 26.29
C LYS A 414 22.54 14.73 26.26
N GLY A 415 22.89 13.50 25.83
CA GLY A 415 21.97 12.36 25.73
C GLY A 415 21.15 12.34 24.44
N PHE A 416 21.40 13.26 23.51
CA PHE A 416 20.72 13.35 22.22
C PHE A 416 21.62 13.97 21.14
N ARG A 417 21.15 13.93 19.90
CA ARG A 417 21.62 14.75 18.78
C ARG A 417 20.44 15.45 18.12
N LEU A 418 20.67 16.69 17.70
CA LEU A 418 19.82 17.38 16.74
C LEU A 418 20.24 16.92 15.34
N LEU A 419 19.30 16.41 14.56
CA LEU A 419 19.50 16.13 13.15
C LEU A 419 18.93 17.29 12.35
N LEU A 420 19.68 17.83 11.40
CA LEU A 420 19.21 18.87 10.48
C LEU A 420 19.31 18.36 9.05
N ALA A 421 18.31 18.68 8.23
CA ALA A 421 18.44 18.58 6.80
C ALA A 421 19.61 19.46 6.32
N SER A 422 20.42 19.01 5.36
CA SER A 422 21.54 19.80 4.85
C SER A 422 21.76 19.57 3.35
N PRO A 423 21.38 20.55 2.52
CA PRO A 423 21.77 20.57 1.12
C PRO A 423 23.28 20.52 0.90
N ASP A 424 24.07 21.17 1.74
CA ASP A 424 25.54 21.11 1.63
C ASP A 424 26.08 19.69 1.83
N ALA A 425 25.54 18.94 2.82
CA ALA A 425 25.86 17.52 3.01
C ALA A 425 25.39 16.68 1.81
N GLY A 426 24.21 16.97 1.26
CA GLY A 426 23.67 16.32 0.05
C GLY A 426 24.59 16.47 -1.15
N TYR A 427 24.94 17.71 -1.50
CA TYR A 427 25.86 18.00 -2.60
C TYR A 427 27.27 17.44 -2.37
N LYS A 428 27.76 17.44 -1.12
CA LYS A 428 29.05 16.84 -0.78
C LYS A 428 29.05 15.33 -1.02
N LEU A 429 28.00 14.63 -0.60
CA LEU A 429 27.86 13.19 -0.84
C LEU A 429 27.76 12.89 -2.34
N LEU A 430 26.95 13.63 -3.09
CA LEU A 430 26.79 13.41 -4.53
C LEU A 430 28.08 13.70 -5.32
N ARG A 431 28.85 14.74 -4.95
CA ARG A 431 30.19 14.97 -5.54
C ARG A 431 31.13 13.81 -5.25
N LYS A 432 31.13 13.26 -4.04
CA LYS A 432 31.91 12.07 -3.72
C LYS A 432 31.52 10.87 -4.59
N VAL A 433 30.22 10.63 -4.79
CA VAL A 433 29.71 9.58 -5.69
C VAL A 433 30.21 9.80 -7.13
N GLN A 434 30.20 11.04 -7.63
CA GLN A 434 30.75 11.39 -8.93
C GLN A 434 32.26 11.13 -9.03
N GLU A 435 33.04 11.60 -8.03
CA GLU A 435 34.50 11.43 -7.95
C GLU A 435 34.94 9.96 -7.89
N GLU A 436 34.10 9.09 -7.31
CA GLU A 436 34.31 7.63 -7.27
C GLU A 436 33.96 6.94 -8.61
N GLY A 437 33.57 7.69 -9.64
CA GLY A 437 33.28 7.19 -10.99
C GLY A 437 31.83 6.75 -11.18
N HIS A 438 30.93 7.12 -10.27
CA HIS A 438 29.51 6.75 -10.30
C HIS A 438 28.58 7.90 -10.72
N GLY A 439 29.07 8.88 -11.51
CA GLY A 439 28.29 10.02 -11.99
C GLY A 439 27.02 9.66 -12.79
N GLN A 440 27.02 8.49 -13.44
CA GLN A 440 25.87 7.97 -14.20
C GLN A 440 24.86 7.18 -13.34
N ALA A 441 25.13 7.00 -12.04
CA ALA A 441 24.15 6.39 -11.14
C ALA A 441 22.91 7.30 -11.04
N LYS A 442 21.73 6.68 -10.96
CA LYS A 442 20.45 7.39 -11.05
C LYS A 442 19.75 7.46 -9.71
N LEU A 443 19.18 8.63 -9.41
CA LEU A 443 18.11 8.75 -8.41
C LEU A 443 16.81 8.25 -9.01
N PHE A 444 15.90 7.80 -8.15
CA PHE A 444 14.56 7.32 -8.49
C PHE A 444 14.52 6.08 -9.41
N GLU A 445 15.64 5.36 -9.53
CA GLU A 445 15.76 4.20 -10.41
C GLU A 445 14.73 3.10 -10.07
N GLY A 446 13.86 2.81 -11.03
CA GLY A 446 12.80 1.81 -10.91
C GLY A 446 11.49 2.30 -10.26
N LEU A 447 11.30 3.61 -10.10
CA LEU A 447 10.02 4.19 -9.72
C LEU A 447 9.21 4.57 -10.96
N GLU A 448 8.02 3.98 -11.14
CA GLU A 448 7.21 4.18 -12.36
C GLU A 448 6.74 5.62 -12.57
N ASP A 449 6.57 6.36 -11.48
CA ASP A 449 6.01 7.70 -11.52
C ASP A 449 7.02 8.80 -11.09
N ALA A 450 8.30 8.58 -11.37
CA ALA A 450 9.35 9.57 -11.13
C ALA A 450 10.35 9.56 -12.29
N ASP A 451 10.75 10.75 -12.73
CA ASP A 451 11.78 10.86 -13.75
C ASP A 451 13.15 10.53 -13.15
N GLU A 452 13.81 9.51 -13.69
CA GLU A 452 15.17 9.17 -13.30
C GLU A 452 16.14 10.29 -13.69
N ILE A 453 17.03 10.67 -12.76
CA ILE A 453 18.07 11.69 -12.98
C ILE A 453 19.43 11.15 -12.55
N THR A 454 20.46 11.36 -13.38
CA THR A 454 21.83 10.94 -13.03
C THR A 454 22.45 11.91 -12.03
N VAL A 455 23.47 11.44 -11.28
CA VAL A 455 24.27 12.29 -10.41
C VAL A 455 24.94 13.42 -11.20
N ASP A 456 25.46 13.15 -12.40
CA ASP A 456 26.09 14.16 -13.28
C ASP A 456 25.08 15.25 -13.69
N ASP A 457 23.87 14.87 -14.10
CA ASP A 457 22.83 15.81 -14.50
C ASP A 457 22.35 16.66 -13.32
N LEU A 458 22.15 16.04 -12.15
CA LEU A 458 21.75 16.75 -10.92
C LEU A 458 22.83 17.73 -10.47
N LEU A 459 24.10 17.32 -10.49
CA LEU A 459 25.22 18.17 -10.10
C LEU A 459 25.48 19.29 -11.10
N SER A 460 25.12 19.13 -12.38
CA SER A 460 25.28 20.19 -13.39
C SER A 460 24.10 21.19 -13.43
N ASN A 461 23.02 20.94 -12.69
CA ASN A 461 21.85 21.81 -12.63
C ASN A 461 22.13 23.06 -11.76
N GLU A 462 22.55 24.15 -12.40
CA GLU A 462 22.87 25.43 -11.72
C GLU A 462 21.68 26.06 -10.99
N LYS A 463 20.45 25.87 -11.50
CA LYS A 463 19.22 26.37 -10.87
C LYS A 463 18.99 25.64 -9.54
N LEU A 464 19.00 24.31 -9.55
CA LEU A 464 18.81 23.50 -8.34
C LEU A 464 19.89 23.80 -7.29
N GLN A 465 21.14 24.02 -7.72
CA GLN A 465 22.19 24.44 -6.79
C GLN A 465 21.92 25.81 -6.16
N ALA A 466 21.40 26.78 -6.92
CA ALA A 466 21.06 28.10 -6.40
C ALA A 466 19.92 28.03 -5.39
N GLU A 467 18.88 27.25 -5.69
CA GLU A 467 17.78 26.95 -4.79
C GLU A 467 18.26 26.33 -3.48
N ASN A 468 19.12 25.31 -3.56
CA ASN A 468 19.63 24.61 -2.39
C ASN A 468 20.61 25.45 -1.56
N ARG A 469 21.35 26.39 -2.17
CA ARG A 469 22.11 27.40 -1.41
C ARG A 469 21.19 28.31 -0.61
N TYR A 470 20.06 28.73 -1.18
CA TYR A 470 19.06 29.50 -0.44
C TYR A 470 18.47 28.69 0.72
N VAL A 471 18.10 27.43 0.48
CA VAL A 471 17.58 26.54 1.51
C VAL A 471 18.59 26.31 2.64
N GLN A 472 19.86 26.02 2.32
CA GLN A 472 20.91 25.86 3.32
C GLN A 472 21.04 27.11 4.19
N ASN A 473 20.96 28.32 3.63
CA ASN A 473 20.97 29.56 4.43
C ASN A 473 19.77 29.66 5.39
N CYS A 474 18.58 29.19 4.98
CA CYS A 474 17.40 29.15 5.83
C CYS A 474 17.58 28.17 6.99
N ILE A 475 18.16 27.00 6.72
CA ILE A 475 18.47 25.99 7.74
C ILE A 475 19.58 26.50 8.67
N ASP A 476 20.63 27.14 8.16
CA ASP A 476 21.72 27.71 8.96
C ASP A 476 21.23 28.79 9.93
N TRP A 477 20.26 29.62 9.49
CA TRP A 477 19.62 30.57 10.39
C TRP A 477 18.94 29.85 11.56
N ASN A 478 18.19 28.78 11.28
CA ASN A 478 17.54 27.97 12.30
C ASN A 478 18.55 27.24 13.20
N ARG A 479 19.65 26.74 12.63
CA ARG A 479 20.78 26.14 13.35
C ARG A 479 21.31 27.12 14.40
N ASP A 480 21.54 28.38 14.03
CA ASP A 480 22.01 29.41 14.96
C ASP A 480 21.00 29.73 16.06
N VAL A 481 19.70 29.76 15.73
CA VAL A 481 18.64 29.91 16.74
C VAL A 481 18.63 28.72 17.69
N LEU A 482 18.64 27.49 17.19
CA LEU A 482 18.64 26.28 18.00
C LEU A 482 19.87 26.19 18.90
N LYS A 483 21.07 26.47 18.37
CA LYS A 483 22.31 26.53 19.17
C LYS A 483 22.20 27.52 20.31
N ARG A 484 21.70 28.73 20.04
CA ARG A 484 21.52 29.78 21.07
C ARG A 484 20.44 29.41 22.10
N GLU A 485 19.28 28.96 21.65
CA GLU A 485 18.08 28.77 22.48
C GLU A 485 18.05 27.44 23.23
N LEU A 486 18.83 26.45 22.78
CA LEU A 486 18.98 25.13 23.41
C LEU A 486 20.39 24.89 23.97
N GLY A 487 21.31 25.85 23.78
CA GLY A 487 22.69 25.78 24.26
C GLY A 487 23.45 24.62 23.62
N LEU A 488 23.33 24.43 22.31
CA LEU A 488 23.97 23.35 21.56
C LEU A 488 25.29 23.82 20.94
N ASP A 489 26.24 22.90 20.86
CA ASP A 489 27.46 23.07 20.08
C ASP A 489 27.36 22.27 18.77
N ASP A 490 28.26 22.50 17.79
CA ASP A 490 28.25 21.74 16.52
C ASP A 490 28.40 20.23 16.73
N GLU A 491 29.00 19.86 17.86
CA GLU A 491 29.17 18.51 18.33
C GLU A 491 27.87 17.79 18.73
N ASP A 492 26.79 18.54 18.94
CA ASP A 492 25.44 18.04 19.24
C ASP A 492 24.56 17.94 17.99
N ILE A 493 25.07 18.35 16.82
CA ILE A 493 24.32 18.45 15.56
C ILE A 493 24.90 17.47 14.54
N ILE A 494 24.02 16.78 13.81
CA ILE A 494 24.38 15.94 12.66
C ILE A 494 23.61 16.45 11.44
N ASP A 495 24.35 16.74 10.39
CA ASP A 495 23.81 17.18 9.10
C ASP A 495 23.47 15.95 8.23
N LEU A 496 22.22 15.86 7.80
CA LEU A 496 21.72 14.78 6.93
C LEU A 496 21.71 15.23 5.46
N PRO A 497 22.16 14.37 4.51
CA PRO A 497 22.23 14.73 3.11
C PRO A 497 20.83 14.77 2.48
N ILE A 498 20.21 15.94 2.43
CA ILE A 498 18.85 16.17 1.92
C ILE A 498 18.86 17.36 0.97
N LEU A 499 18.23 17.22 -0.20
CA LEU A 499 18.07 18.28 -1.18
C LEU A 499 16.61 18.72 -1.27
N PHE A 500 16.41 19.95 -1.70
CA PHE A 500 15.09 20.57 -1.90
C PHE A 500 14.96 21.10 -3.33
N THR A 501 13.74 21.41 -3.74
CA THR A 501 13.44 22.20 -4.94
C THR A 501 12.46 23.31 -4.59
N ILE A 502 12.54 24.43 -5.31
CA ILE A 502 11.62 25.55 -5.13
C ILE A 502 10.43 25.43 -6.08
N LEU A 503 9.21 25.47 -5.54
CA LEU A 503 7.95 25.42 -6.29
C LEU A 503 7.44 26.82 -6.65
N GLU A 504 6.28 26.93 -7.31
CA GLU A 504 5.77 28.17 -7.93
C GLU A 504 5.55 29.35 -6.95
N ASP A 505 5.54 29.12 -5.63
CA ASP A 505 5.39 30.14 -4.57
C ASP A 505 6.72 30.55 -3.89
N ASP A 506 7.87 30.34 -4.55
CA ASP A 506 9.22 30.62 -4.01
C ASP A 506 9.53 29.89 -2.68
N ARG A 507 8.83 28.78 -2.42
CA ARG A 507 8.98 27.93 -1.24
C ARG A 507 9.52 26.56 -1.59
N ALA A 508 10.25 25.97 -0.65
CA ALA A 508 10.93 24.69 -0.82
C ALA A 508 10.03 23.49 -0.52
N ALA A 509 10.21 22.43 -1.30
CA ALA A 509 9.74 21.08 -1.02
C ALA A 509 10.92 20.12 -1.11
N ALA A 510 10.86 18.98 -0.41
CA ALA A 510 11.91 17.96 -0.48
C ALA A 510 12.05 17.44 -1.93
N TYR A 511 13.28 17.32 -2.42
CA TYR A 511 13.55 16.86 -3.79
C TYR A 511 13.42 15.34 -3.90
N TYR A 512 13.75 14.63 -2.83
CA TYR A 512 13.53 13.20 -2.60
C TYR A 512 13.03 13.03 -1.16
N PRO A 513 12.46 11.86 -0.77
CA PRO A 513 11.89 11.67 0.55
C PRO A 513 12.78 12.17 1.69
N ASP A 514 12.26 13.09 2.49
CA ASP A 514 13.02 13.81 3.50
C ASP A 514 13.37 12.92 4.69
N MET A 515 14.61 12.43 4.72
CA MET A 515 15.07 11.54 5.78
C MET A 515 14.99 12.13 7.19
N VAL A 516 14.90 13.46 7.38
CA VAL A 516 14.79 14.07 8.71
C VAL A 516 13.39 13.89 9.30
N ASN A 517 12.37 13.82 8.45
CA ASN A 517 10.96 13.66 8.78
C ASN A 517 10.66 12.17 9.11
N MET A 518 11.38 11.65 10.12
CA MET A 518 11.40 10.24 10.51
C MET A 518 10.64 10.00 11.82
N ILE A 519 10.16 8.76 12.02
CA ILE A 519 9.62 8.32 13.31
C ILE A 519 10.74 7.78 14.23
N VAL A 520 10.83 8.30 15.46
CA VAL A 520 11.87 7.92 16.45
C VAL A 520 11.27 7.06 17.57
N LEU A 521 11.55 5.75 17.56
CA LEU A 521 11.12 4.78 18.58
C LEU A 521 12.32 4.27 19.38
N GLY A 522 12.81 5.11 20.30
CA GLY A 522 13.99 4.80 21.10
C GLY A 522 15.23 4.68 20.22
N LYS A 523 15.77 3.47 20.08
CA LYS A 523 16.94 3.20 19.21
C LYS A 523 16.58 2.84 17.77
N ASN A 524 15.30 2.70 17.45
CA ASN A 524 14.84 2.32 16.11
C ASN A 524 14.24 3.54 15.42
N LEU A 525 14.69 3.81 14.21
CA LEU A 525 14.29 4.95 13.39
C LEU A 525 13.53 4.43 12.17
N GLY A 526 12.31 4.89 11.94
CA GLY A 526 11.59 4.69 10.69
C GLY A 526 11.85 5.87 9.77
N VAL A 527 12.78 5.70 8.85
CA VAL A 527 13.31 6.77 7.99
C VAL A 527 12.61 6.70 6.63
N PRO A 528 12.12 7.82 6.06
CA PRO A 528 11.65 7.86 4.68
C PRO A 528 12.71 7.30 3.73
N LYS A 529 12.30 6.46 2.77
CA LYS A 529 13.25 5.82 1.85
C LYS A 529 13.65 6.84 0.77
N PRO A 530 14.93 7.24 0.67
CA PRO A 530 15.28 8.42 -0.14
C PRO A 530 15.43 8.15 -1.65
N PHE A 531 15.41 6.88 -2.09
CA PHE A 531 15.60 6.47 -3.50
C PHE A 531 16.81 7.13 -4.21
N GLY A 532 17.89 7.34 -3.46
CA GLY A 532 19.14 7.94 -3.96
C GLY A 532 19.94 7.03 -4.89
N PRO A 533 21.07 7.54 -5.43
CA PRO A 533 21.87 6.81 -6.42
C PRO A 533 22.43 5.51 -5.86
N LYS A 534 22.37 4.44 -6.65
CA LYS A 534 22.91 3.12 -6.27
C LYS A 534 24.39 3.03 -6.60
N VAL A 535 25.22 2.85 -5.57
CA VAL A 535 26.65 2.54 -5.67
C VAL A 535 26.84 1.09 -5.22
N ASN A 536 27.32 0.22 -6.11
CA ASN A 536 27.48 -1.22 -5.86
C ASN A 536 26.18 -1.89 -5.35
N GLY A 537 25.04 -1.51 -5.92
CA GLY A 537 23.71 -2.05 -5.57
C GLY A 537 23.11 -1.52 -4.27
N ARG A 538 23.74 -0.54 -3.61
CA ARG A 538 23.23 0.10 -2.37
C ARG A 538 22.97 1.58 -2.59
N CYS A 539 21.86 2.08 -2.07
CA CYS A 539 21.56 3.52 -2.09
C CYS A 539 22.60 4.29 -1.24
N ALA A 540 23.27 5.27 -1.86
CA ALA A 540 24.31 6.05 -1.17
C ALA A 540 23.76 6.90 -0.02
N LEU A 541 22.53 7.45 -0.15
CA LEU A 541 21.86 8.22 0.90
C LEU A 541 21.52 7.33 2.10
N GLU A 542 20.95 6.14 1.86
CA GLU A 542 20.66 5.17 2.92
C GLU A 542 21.94 4.74 3.65
N ALA A 543 23.03 4.50 2.90
CA ALA A 543 24.32 4.11 3.46
C ALA A 543 24.92 5.20 4.36
N GLU A 544 24.85 6.46 3.93
CA GLU A 544 25.34 7.60 4.73
C GLU A 544 24.49 7.77 6.00
N MET A 545 23.16 7.73 5.88
CA MET A 545 22.26 7.79 7.03
C MET A 545 22.54 6.67 8.04
N CYS A 546 22.72 5.43 7.57
CA CYS A 546 23.09 4.31 8.44
C CYS A 546 24.46 4.53 9.10
N SER A 547 25.45 5.06 8.38
CA SER A 547 26.79 5.34 8.90
C SER A 547 26.76 6.37 10.03
N LEU A 548 26.00 7.45 9.88
CA LEU A 548 25.84 8.49 10.89
C LEU A 548 25.11 7.95 12.14
N MET A 549 24.01 7.22 11.93
CA MET A 549 23.17 6.71 13.02
C MET A 549 23.81 5.54 13.78
N ALA A 550 24.58 4.69 13.11
CA ALA A 550 25.29 3.58 13.73
C ALA A 550 26.32 4.04 14.78
N GLN A 551 26.91 5.24 14.59
CA GLN A 551 27.84 5.84 15.57
C GLN A 551 27.15 6.16 16.91
N LEU A 552 25.82 6.35 16.90
CA LEU A 552 24.99 6.58 18.08
C LEU A 552 24.36 5.28 18.61
N GLY A 553 24.59 4.14 17.94
CA GLY A 553 23.95 2.86 18.26
C GLY A 553 22.46 2.83 17.90
N LEU A 554 22.05 3.61 16.89
CA LEU A 554 20.69 3.66 16.36
C LEU A 554 20.55 2.76 15.13
N ARG A 555 19.33 2.26 14.88
CA ARG A 555 19.01 1.35 13.78
C ARG A 555 18.00 1.99 12.84
N CYS A 556 18.33 2.08 11.57
CA CYS A 556 17.45 2.65 10.54
C CYS A 556 16.63 1.54 9.87
N THR A 557 15.32 1.75 9.78
CA THR A 557 14.40 1.02 8.90
C THR A 557 13.88 2.00 7.85
N PHE A 558 14.27 1.80 6.60
CA PHE A 558 13.79 2.65 5.51
C PHE A 558 12.38 2.21 5.10
N ILE A 559 11.43 3.14 5.15
CA ILE A 559 10.02 2.94 4.88
C ILE A 559 9.70 3.60 3.54
N ASP A 560 9.10 2.82 2.64
CA ASP A 560 8.68 3.32 1.34
C ASP A 560 7.36 4.08 1.49
N ASP A 561 7.45 5.40 1.38
CA ASP A 561 6.37 6.37 1.47
C ASP A 561 6.27 7.25 0.21
N PHE A 562 6.96 6.88 -0.87
CA PHE A 562 7.11 7.75 -2.04
C PHE A 562 5.76 8.11 -2.68
N ALA A 563 4.96 7.10 -3.01
CA ALA A 563 3.67 7.30 -3.66
C ALA A 563 2.61 7.85 -2.70
N SER A 564 2.63 7.41 -1.44
CA SER A 564 1.57 7.70 -0.47
C SER A 564 1.81 8.96 0.37
N TYR A 565 3.03 9.45 0.53
CA TYR A 565 3.28 10.65 1.35
C TYR A 565 4.15 11.64 0.62
N HIS A 566 5.32 11.23 0.13
CA HIS A 566 6.31 12.17 -0.44
C HIS A 566 5.71 13.02 -1.58
N LYS A 567 4.98 12.38 -2.50
CA LYS A 567 4.28 13.07 -3.60
C LYS A 567 3.21 14.07 -3.16
N LEU A 568 2.74 13.93 -1.93
CA LEU A 568 1.76 14.83 -1.31
C LEU A 568 2.43 15.79 -0.33
N LEU A 569 3.75 15.98 -0.45
CA LEU A 569 4.58 16.93 0.31
C LEU A 569 4.72 16.61 1.80
N GLY A 570 4.73 15.34 2.19
CA GLY A 570 5.05 14.93 3.57
C GLY A 570 5.70 13.55 3.60
N GLU A 571 6.18 13.10 4.76
CA GLU A 571 6.91 11.84 4.87
C GLU A 571 6.42 10.99 6.05
N VAL A 572 7.22 9.99 6.45
CA VAL A 572 6.90 9.07 7.55
C VAL A 572 6.45 9.76 8.84
N HIS A 573 7.12 10.83 9.29
CA HIS A 573 6.72 11.52 10.51
C HIS A 573 5.35 12.18 10.32
N CYS A 574 5.12 12.94 9.25
CA CYS A 574 3.82 13.56 8.95
C CYS A 574 2.65 12.55 8.92
N GLY A 575 2.89 11.34 8.42
CA GLY A 575 1.90 10.26 8.33
C GLY A 575 1.64 9.47 9.62
N SER A 576 2.37 9.75 10.71
CA SER A 576 2.30 8.99 11.96
C SER A 576 2.30 9.91 13.18
N ASN A 577 2.01 9.38 14.37
CA ASN A 577 2.14 10.14 15.61
C ASN A 577 2.43 9.19 16.77
N VAL A 578 3.23 9.63 17.75
CA VAL A 578 3.76 8.76 18.82
C VAL A 578 3.42 9.30 20.20
N ARG A 579 2.54 8.60 20.93
CA ARG A 579 2.36 8.84 22.36
C ARG A 579 3.54 8.29 23.16
N ARG A 580 4.21 9.15 23.94
CA ARG A 580 5.40 8.82 24.73
C ARG A 580 5.12 8.81 26.24
N GLU A 581 6.06 8.26 27.01
CA GLU A 581 6.00 8.33 28.48
C GLU A 581 6.22 9.77 28.97
N PRO A 582 5.47 10.24 29.99
CA PRO A 582 5.74 11.52 30.65
C PRO A 582 7.14 11.61 31.25
N PHE A 583 7.66 12.84 31.38
CA PHE A 583 8.91 13.08 32.08
C PHE A 583 8.81 12.66 33.56
N LYS A 584 9.92 12.12 34.09
CA LYS A 584 10.03 11.82 35.53
C LYS A 584 10.10 13.10 36.38
N THR A 585 10.60 14.19 35.81
CA THR A 585 10.66 15.51 36.46
C THR A 585 9.26 16.06 36.65
N LYS A 586 8.92 16.41 37.90
CA LYS A 586 7.61 16.98 38.21
C LYS A 586 7.56 18.47 37.89
N TRP A 587 6.64 18.88 37.02
CA TRP A 587 6.57 20.25 36.49
C TRP A 587 6.40 21.33 37.58
N TRP A 588 5.75 21.02 38.70
CA TRP A 588 5.61 21.95 39.84
C TRP A 588 6.88 22.13 40.67
N SER A 589 7.94 21.35 40.42
CA SER A 589 9.24 21.53 41.07
C SER A 589 10.14 22.56 40.35
N LEU A 590 9.70 23.05 39.20
CA LEU A 590 10.46 23.98 38.37
C LEU A 590 10.43 25.40 38.94
N LYS A 591 11.53 26.13 38.74
CA LYS A 591 11.61 27.56 39.00
C LYS A 591 11.54 28.27 37.65
N LEU A 592 10.43 28.99 37.43
CA LEU A 592 10.17 29.74 36.19
C LEU A 592 11.01 31.03 36.12
#